data_AF-A0A3M1PC98-F1
#
_entry.id   AF-A0A3M1PC98-F1
#
_cell.length_a   1.000
_cell.length_b   1.000
_cell.length_c   1.000
_cell.angle_alpha   90.00
_cell.angle_beta   90.00
_cell.angle_gamma   90.00
#
_symmetry.space_group_name_H-M   'P 1'
#
loop_
_entity.id
_entity.type
_entity.pdbx_description
1 polymer ?
#
loop_
_entity_poly.entity_id
_entity_poly.type
_entity_poly.pdbx_seq_one_letter_code
_entity_poly.pdbx_strand_id
1 'polypeptide(L)' 'GGMGLISGRKAFQRPMKEGVEILHAIQDVYLNKEVTIA' A
#
# COMPACT_ATOMS: atom_id res chain seq x y z
N GLY A 1 -12.98 -5.28 -3.77
CA GLY A 1 -11.62 -5.83 -3.97
C GLY A 1 -10.73 -5.07 -4.95
N GLY A 2 -11.13 -3.93 -5.53
CA GLY A 2 -10.37 -3.29 -6.63
C GLY A 2 -9.16 -2.44 -6.22
N MET A 3 -9.19 -1.78 -5.06
CA MET A 3 -8.17 -0.79 -4.66
C MET A 3 -6.79 -1.42 -4.38
N GLY A 4 -6.74 -2.55 -3.67
CA GLY A 4 -5.49 -3.29 -3.41
C GLY A 4 -4.86 -3.90 -4.66
N LEU A 5 -5.67 -4.24 -5.68
CA LEU A 5 -5.18 -4.74 -6.97
C LEU A 5 -4.50 -3.63 -7.80
N ILE A 6 -4.97 -2.39 -7.70
CA ILE A 6 -4.39 -1.24 -8.41
C ILE A 6 -3.08 -0.81 -7.75
N SER A 7 -3.05 -0.70 -6.41
CA SER A 7 -1.81 -0.39 -5.68
C SER A 7 -0.76 -1.50 -5.86
N GLY A 8 -1.16 -2.78 -5.83
CA GLY A 8 -0.30 -3.91 -6.14
C GLY A 8 0.33 -3.80 -7.53
N ARG A 9 -0.47 -3.70 -8.61
CA ARG A 9 0.07 -3.57 -9.98
C ARG A 9 0.98 -2.36 -10.18
N LYS A 10 0.73 -1.25 -9.48
CA LYS A 10 1.57 -0.04 -9.60
C LYS A 10 2.87 -0.15 -8.81
N ALA A 11 2.86 -0.84 -7.67
CA ALA A 11 4.07 -1.14 -6.89
C ALA A 11 5.04 -2.07 -7.66
N PHE A 12 4.52 -3.04 -8.42
CA PHE A 12 5.33 -3.94 -9.25
C PHE A 12 5.81 -3.33 -10.59
N GLN A 13 5.42 -2.09 -10.90
CA GLN A 13 5.97 -1.33 -12.04
C GLN A 13 7.21 -0.51 -11.66
N ARG A 14 7.58 -0.48 -10.37
CA ARG A 14 8.81 0.14 -9.85
C ARG A 14 9.87 -0.91 -9.56
N PRO A 15 11.14 -0.53 -9.39
CA PRO A 15 12.16 -1.45 -8.87
C PRO A 15 11.67 -2.17 -7.62
N MET A 16 11.94 -3.47 -7.54
CA MET A 16 11.34 -4.39 -6.55
C MET A 16 11.43 -3.86 -5.11
N LYS A 17 12.58 -3.30 -4.72
CA LYS A 17 12.80 -2.72 -3.40
C LYS A 17 11.84 -1.57 -3.09
N GLU A 18 11.68 -0.63 -4.03
CA GLU A 18 10.75 0.50 -3.88
C GLU A 18 9.30 0.04 -3.83
N GLY A 19 8.94 -0.98 -4.62
CA GLY A 19 7.61 -1.57 -4.61
C GLY A 19 7.24 -2.14 -3.23
N VAL A 20 8.17 -2.86 -2.59
CA VAL A 20 7.98 -3.43 -1.25
C VAL A 20 7.80 -2.34 -0.19
N GLU A 21 8.62 -1.28 -0.24
CA GLU A 21 8.51 -0.14 0.68
C GLU A 21 7.14 0.54 0.58
N ILE A 22 6.63 0.72 -0.64
CA ILE A 22 5.29 1.28 -0.88
C ILE A 22 4.21 0.37 -0.30
N LEU A 23 4.32 -0.95 -0.48
CA LEU A 23 3.34 -1.89 0.06
C LEU A 23 3.32 -1.86 1.59
N HIS A 24 4.47 -1.83 2.26
CA HIS A 24 4.55 -1.72 3.72
C HIS A 24 3.92 -0.41 4.23
N ALA A 25 4.23 0.74 3.62
CA ALA A 25 3.64 2.01 4.04
C ALA A 25 2.10 2.01 3.94
N ILE A 26 1.54 1.34 2.93
CA ILE A 26 0.08 1.17 2.81
C ILE A 26 -0.46 0.26 3.92
N GLN A 27 0.22 -0.84 4.23
CA GLN A 27 -0.19 -1.73 5.32
C GLN A 27 -0.14 -1.01 6.67
N ASP A 28 0.85 -0.16 6.91
CA ASP A 28 0.96 0.62 8.14
C ASP A 28 -0.26 1.53 8.35
N VAL A 29 -0.77 2.16 7.28
CA VAL A 29 -1.99 2.99 7.36
C VAL A 29 -3.23 2.14 7.67
N TYR A 30 -3.37 0.96 7.08
CA TYR A 30 -4.50 0.06 7.38
C TYR A 30 -4.45 -0.51 8.80
N LEU A 31 -3.26 -0.66 9.38
CA LEU A 31 -3.05 -1.16 10.72
C LEU A 31 -3.04 -0.06 11.78
N ASN A 32 -2.91 1.20 11.38
CA ASN A 32 -2.93 2.34 12.28
C ASN A 32 -4.35 2.62 12.78
N LYS A 33 -4.58 2.36 14.07
CA LYS A 33 -5.86 2.53 14.76
C LYS A 33 -6.27 4.00 14.96
N GLU A 34 -5.34 4.93 14.83
CA GLU A 34 -5.59 6.37 14.92
C GLU A 34 -6.13 6.95 13.60
N VAL A 35 -6.01 6.20 12.50
CA VAL A 35 -6.57 6.60 11.20
C VAL A 35 -8.08 6.39 11.23
N THR A 36 -8.80 7.44 11.60
CA THR A 36 -10.26 7.49 11.56
C THR A 36 -10.72 8.08 10.23
N ILE A 37 -11.75 7.49 9.62
CA ILE A 37 -12.46 8.14 8.52
C ILE A 37 -13.47 9.10 9.15
N ALA A 38 -13.30 10.40 8.90
CA ALA A 38 -14.12 11.49 9.46
C ALA A 38 -15.62 11.35 9.12
#